data_AF-A0A2U9IPG0-F1
#
_entry.id   AF-A0A2U9IPG0-F1
#
_cell.length_a   1.000
_cell.length_b   1.000
_cell.length_c   1.000
_cell.angle_alpha   90.00
_cell.angle_beta   90.00
_cell.angle_gamma   90.00
#
_symmetry.space_group_name_H-M   'P 1'
#
loop_
_entity.id
_entity.type
_entity.pdbx_description
1 polymer ?
#
loop_
_entity_poly.entity_id
_entity_poly.type
_entity_poly.pdbx_seq_one_letter_code
_entity_poly.pdbx_strand_id
1 'polypeptide(L)'
;MPRKFKLNPKPYHLLKIAILFLLFYSFAFSFTEFQGIYAYVSSVISSLLILTFGNFANKAFNQMSEEYSLLTKIFPIIIIGPLLYIIGIFLIKIDSILYLLQYAGIILILAYLLEFAMEVMRLGNHFYRKEIKIASYIMVAAALVFVILGVIPYAFLLTISAALLYLGINNILYYLDRQIIKK
;
A
#
# COMPACT_ATOMS: atom_id res chain seq x y z
N MET A 1 -25.71 15.02 -5.57
CA MET A 1 -24.78 16.14 -5.87
C MET A 1 -23.37 15.57 -5.99
N PRO A 2 -22.64 15.77 -7.10
CA PRO A 2 -21.25 15.33 -7.17
C PRO A 2 -20.47 16.13 -6.12
N ARG A 3 -19.99 15.47 -5.06
CA ARG A 3 -19.13 16.10 -4.05
C ARG A 3 -17.94 16.68 -4.80
N LYS A 4 -17.62 17.96 -4.61
CA LYS A 4 -16.41 18.59 -5.18
C LYS A 4 -15.17 17.98 -4.51
N PHE A 5 -14.83 16.75 -4.92
CA PHE A 5 -13.68 15.97 -4.46
C PHE A 5 -12.36 16.75 -4.58
N LYS A 6 -12.29 17.65 -5.57
CA LYS A 6 -11.17 18.56 -5.82
C LYS A 6 -10.85 19.55 -4.70
N LEU A 7 -11.73 19.74 -3.72
CA LEU A 7 -11.56 20.77 -2.68
C LEU A 7 -11.53 20.21 -1.25
N ASN A 8 -11.76 18.90 -1.06
CA ASN A 8 -11.76 18.31 0.27
C ASN A 8 -10.37 17.75 0.61
N PRO A 9 -9.60 18.34 1.55
CA PRO A 9 -8.27 17.86 1.91
C PRO A 9 -8.30 16.52 2.70
N LYS A 10 -9.43 16.19 3.34
CA LYS A 10 -9.58 15.03 4.23
C LYS A 10 -9.15 13.67 3.62
N PRO A 11 -9.61 13.25 2.43
CA PRO A 11 -9.17 11.99 1.83
C PRO A 11 -7.66 11.95 1.58
N TYR A 12 -7.04 13.09 1.25
CA TYR A 12 -5.60 13.17 1.02
C TYR A 12 -4.78 13.09 2.31
N HIS A 13 -5.28 13.64 3.42
CA HIS A 13 -4.67 13.42 4.74
C HIS A 13 -4.72 11.96 5.16
N LEU A 14 -5.84 11.27 4.93
CA LEU A 14 -5.96 9.83 5.21
C LEU A 14 -5.01 9.02 4.32
N LEU A 15 -4.90 9.38 3.04
CA LEU A 15 -3.98 8.74 2.11
C LEU A 15 -2.52 8.96 2.55
N LYS A 16 -2.16 10.17 2.98
CA LYS A 16 -0.84 10.49 3.55
C LYS A 16 -0.51 9.59 4.75
N ILE A 17 -1.47 9.38 5.66
CA ILE A 17 -1.30 8.48 6.81
C ILE A 17 -1.14 7.03 6.33
N ALA A 18 -1.96 6.59 5.37
CA ALA A 18 -1.84 5.24 4.79
C ALA A 18 -0.43 5.01 4.23
N ILE A 19 0.10 5.97 3.46
CA ILE A 19 1.42 5.86 2.84
C ILE A 19 2.54 5.73 3.88
N LEU A 20 2.42 6.36 5.06
CA LEU A 20 3.38 6.16 6.14
C LEU A 20 3.37 4.69 6.62
N PHE A 21 2.20 4.09 6.79
CA PHE A 21 2.11 2.67 7.12
C PHE A 21 2.69 1.78 6.03
N LEU A 22 2.52 2.15 4.75
CA LEU A 22 3.14 1.43 3.64
C LEU A 22 4.67 1.51 3.66
N LEU A 23 5.22 2.68 4.02
CA LEU A 23 6.66 2.90 4.17
C LEU A 23 7.23 2.09 5.33
N PHE A 24 6.56 2.10 6.49
CA PHE A 24 6.99 1.27 7.62
C PHE A 24 6.82 -0.22 7.31
N TYR A 25 5.76 -0.59 6.59
CA TYR A 25 5.57 -1.96 6.11
C TYR A 25 6.74 -2.41 5.25
N SER A 26 7.14 -1.63 4.24
CA SER A 26 8.23 -2.02 3.34
C SER A 26 9.53 -2.20 4.09
N PHE A 27 9.85 -1.32 5.04
CA PHE A 27 11.02 -1.48 5.89
C PHE A 27 10.92 -2.72 6.78
N ALA A 28 9.83 -2.89 7.52
CA ALA A 28 9.64 -4.03 8.42
C ALA A 28 9.66 -5.36 7.66
N PHE A 29 9.02 -5.42 6.49
CA PHE A 29 8.90 -6.63 5.67
C PHE A 29 10.25 -7.12 5.14
N SER A 30 11.23 -6.22 4.93
CA SER A 30 12.58 -6.64 4.53
C SER A 30 13.23 -7.59 5.56
N PHE A 31 12.85 -7.48 6.83
CA PHE A 31 13.38 -8.34 7.89
C PHE A 31 12.74 -9.73 7.96
N THR A 32 11.73 -10.02 7.14
CA THR A 32 11.12 -11.37 7.07
C THR A 32 12.05 -12.40 6.44
N GLU A 33 13.07 -11.95 5.70
CA GLU A 33 14.06 -12.81 5.05
C GLU A 33 15.12 -13.35 6.04
N PHE A 34 15.25 -12.73 7.22
CA PHE A 34 16.14 -13.25 8.26
C PHE A 34 15.58 -14.52 8.91
N GLN A 35 16.35 -15.15 9.79
CA GLN A 35 15.93 -16.35 10.52
C GLN A 35 15.62 -16.06 11.99
N GLY A 36 14.82 -16.94 12.61
CA GLY A 36 14.54 -16.91 14.04
C GLY A 36 13.49 -15.87 14.45
N ILE A 37 13.61 -15.38 15.69
CA ILE A 37 12.58 -14.54 16.31
C ILE A 37 12.40 -13.19 15.60
N TYR A 38 13.46 -12.65 14.99
CA TYR A 38 13.40 -11.40 14.24
C TYR A 38 12.48 -11.48 13.02
N ALA A 39 12.56 -12.58 12.27
CA ALA A 39 11.72 -12.83 11.10
C ALA A 39 10.24 -12.97 11.48
N TYR A 40 9.98 -13.65 12.59
CA TYR A 40 8.64 -13.81 13.14
C TYR A 40 8.05 -12.47 13.57
N VAL A 41 8.78 -11.70 14.38
CA VAL A 41 8.34 -10.38 14.85
C VAL A 41 8.12 -9.43 13.67
N SER A 42 9.05 -9.43 12.71
CA SER A 42 8.94 -8.68 11.47
C SER A 42 7.67 -9.05 10.70
N SER A 43 7.37 -10.34 10.53
CA SER A 43 6.19 -10.83 9.82
C SER A 43 4.88 -10.38 10.46
N VAL A 44 4.80 -10.40 11.80
CA VAL A 44 3.64 -9.93 12.55
C VAL A 44 3.49 -8.42 12.42
N ILE A 45 4.56 -7.66 12.62
CA ILE A 45 4.55 -6.21 12.51
C ILE A 45 4.18 -5.77 11.09
N SER A 46 4.82 -6.34 10.06
CA SER A 46 4.53 -6.03 8.66
C SER A 46 3.08 -6.34 8.31
N SER A 47 2.51 -7.44 8.82
CA SER A 47 1.11 -7.79 8.62
C SER A 47 0.16 -6.77 9.25
N LEU A 48 0.44 -6.29 10.46
CA LEU A 48 -0.35 -5.22 11.08
C LEU A 48 -0.23 -3.89 10.34
N LEU A 49 0.98 -3.57 9.85
CA LEU A 49 1.25 -2.34 9.08
C LEU A 49 0.53 -2.36 7.73
N ILE A 50 0.52 -3.47 7.00
CA ILE A 50 -0.20 -3.56 5.72
C ILE A 50 -1.73 -3.54 5.91
N LEU A 51 -2.24 -4.13 6.99
CA LEU A 51 -3.67 -4.04 7.35
C LEU A 51 -4.09 -2.61 7.68
N THR A 52 -3.28 -1.90 8.49
CA THR A 52 -3.54 -0.50 8.83
C THR A 52 -3.44 0.41 7.61
N PHE A 53 -2.43 0.21 6.76
CA PHE A 53 -2.35 0.84 5.44
C PHE A 53 -3.64 0.62 4.64
N GLY A 54 -4.05 -0.63 4.47
CA GLY A 54 -5.24 -1.00 3.71
C GLY A 54 -6.50 -0.31 4.23
N ASN A 55 -6.68 -0.26 5.55
CA ASN A 55 -7.83 0.39 6.19
C ASN A 55 -7.87 1.90 5.91
N PHE A 56 -6.73 2.59 6.06
CA PHE A 56 -6.65 4.02 5.78
C PHE A 56 -6.79 4.33 4.28
N ALA A 57 -6.20 3.52 3.42
CA ALA A 57 -6.33 3.64 1.96
C ALA A 57 -7.80 3.46 1.55
N ASN A 58 -8.47 2.41 2.02
CA ASN A 58 -9.89 2.18 1.75
C ASN A 58 -10.76 3.36 2.22
N LYS A 59 -10.53 3.87 3.44
CA LYS A 59 -11.24 5.06 3.95
C LYS A 59 -10.96 6.31 3.13
N ALA A 60 -9.73 6.49 2.63
CA ALA A 60 -9.36 7.61 1.79
C ALA A 60 -10.10 7.55 0.45
N PHE A 61 -9.98 6.43 -0.27
CA PHE A 61 -10.57 6.24 -1.61
C PHE A 61 -12.11 6.15 -1.58
N ASN A 62 -12.73 5.61 -0.54
CA ASN A 62 -14.20 5.68 -0.35
C ASN A 62 -14.73 7.13 -0.21
N GLN A 63 -13.89 8.07 0.20
CA GLN A 63 -14.24 9.49 0.27
C GLN A 63 -13.92 10.24 -1.03
N MET A 64 -13.29 9.56 -2.00
CA MET A 64 -13.04 10.07 -3.35
C MET A 64 -14.21 9.77 -4.29
N SER A 65 -14.13 10.17 -5.57
CA SER A 65 -15.16 9.88 -6.58
C SER A 65 -15.30 8.38 -6.86
N GLU A 66 -16.42 7.97 -7.49
CA GLU A 66 -16.68 6.57 -7.88
C GLU A 66 -15.62 5.96 -8.79
N GLU A 67 -14.84 6.81 -9.47
CA GLU A 67 -13.69 6.43 -10.30
C GLU A 67 -12.63 5.63 -9.53
N TYR A 68 -12.60 5.72 -8.19
CA TYR A 68 -11.66 5.02 -7.32
C TYR A 68 -12.27 3.80 -6.58
N SER A 69 -13.40 3.28 -7.08
CA SER A 69 -14.18 2.24 -6.38
C SER A 69 -13.60 0.84 -6.44
N LEU A 70 -12.61 0.56 -7.29
CA LEU A 70 -12.11 -0.80 -7.45
C LEU A 70 -11.26 -1.21 -6.24
N LEU A 71 -10.35 -0.34 -5.79
CA LEU A 71 -9.56 -0.57 -4.59
C LEU A 71 -10.43 -0.82 -3.34
N THR A 72 -11.56 -0.11 -3.23
CA THR A 72 -12.45 -0.24 -2.08
C THR A 72 -13.24 -1.54 -2.12
N LYS A 73 -13.63 -2.01 -3.31
CA LYS A 73 -14.28 -3.32 -3.52
C LYS A 73 -13.35 -4.48 -3.19
N ILE A 74 -12.06 -4.37 -3.52
CA ILE A 74 -11.09 -5.43 -3.25
C ILE A 74 -10.46 -5.36 -1.84
N PHE A 75 -10.92 -4.46 -0.97
CA PHE A 75 -10.45 -4.36 0.41
C PHE A 75 -10.47 -5.69 1.20
N PRO A 76 -11.43 -6.63 1.03
CA PRO A 76 -11.34 -7.92 1.72
C PRO A 76 -10.05 -8.70 1.42
N ILE A 77 -9.44 -8.49 0.25
CA ILE A 77 -8.18 -9.14 -0.16
C ILE A 77 -7.03 -8.72 0.77
N ILE A 78 -6.95 -7.44 1.16
CA ILE A 78 -5.90 -6.95 2.06
C ILE A 78 -6.10 -7.42 3.51
N ILE A 79 -7.29 -7.91 3.87
CA ILE A 79 -7.54 -8.55 5.16
C ILE A 79 -7.11 -10.02 5.11
N ILE A 80 -7.56 -10.74 4.08
CA ILE A 80 -7.32 -12.19 3.96
C ILE A 80 -5.83 -12.48 3.72
N GLY A 81 -5.14 -11.67 2.91
CA GLY A 81 -3.74 -11.88 2.56
C GLY A 81 -2.80 -12.01 3.77
N PRO A 82 -2.72 -10.99 4.66
CA PRO A 82 -1.90 -11.04 5.86
C PRO A 82 -2.30 -12.16 6.84
N LEU A 83 -3.59 -12.50 6.92
CA LEU A 83 -4.06 -13.62 7.75
C LEU A 83 -3.52 -14.96 7.22
N LEU A 84 -3.65 -15.21 5.90
CA LEU A 84 -3.10 -16.42 5.29
C LEU A 84 -1.58 -16.49 5.43
N TYR A 85 -0.90 -15.36 5.29
CA TYR A 85 0.55 -15.26 5.50
C TYR A 85 0.95 -15.66 6.92
N ILE A 86 0.33 -15.06 7.95
CA ILE A 86 0.62 -15.40 9.35
C ILE A 86 0.24 -16.85 9.67
N ILE A 87 -0.95 -17.30 9.27
CA ILE A 87 -1.41 -18.67 9.52
C ILE A 87 -0.43 -19.67 8.88
N GLY A 88 0.01 -19.40 7.66
CA GLY A 88 1.00 -20.22 6.97
C GLY A 88 2.33 -20.31 7.73
N ILE A 89 2.76 -19.28 8.45
CA ILE A 89 3.98 -19.33 9.29
C ILE A 89 3.82 -20.31 10.44
N PHE A 90 2.65 -20.37 11.08
CA PHE A 90 2.40 -21.31 12.18
C PHE A 90 2.23 -22.75 11.69
N LEU A 91 1.53 -22.91 10.57
CA LEU A 91 1.14 -24.21 10.06
C LEU A 91 2.26 -24.95 9.32
N ILE A 92 3.29 -24.25 8.83
CA ILE A 92 4.42 -24.90 8.13
C ILE A 92 5.19 -25.91 8.99
N LYS A 93 5.10 -25.77 10.33
CA LYS A 93 5.69 -26.73 11.28
C LYS A 93 4.92 -28.05 11.37
N ILE A 94 3.65 -28.06 10.93
CA ILE A 94 2.77 -29.24 10.96
C ILE A 94 2.87 -29.99 9.63
N ASP A 95 2.74 -29.28 8.52
CA ASP A 95 2.89 -29.86 7.17
C ASP A 95 3.60 -28.85 6.26
N SER A 96 4.62 -29.33 5.56
CA SER A 96 5.40 -28.51 4.64
C SER A 96 4.51 -27.89 3.57
N ILE A 97 3.51 -28.61 3.01
CA ILE A 97 2.68 -28.09 1.91
C ILE A 97 1.92 -26.80 2.26
N LEU A 98 1.73 -26.52 3.55
CA LEU A 98 1.07 -25.31 4.06
C LEU A 98 1.91 -24.04 3.84
N TYR A 99 3.16 -24.15 3.36
CA TYR A 99 3.92 -23.01 2.83
C TYR A 99 3.17 -22.29 1.68
N LEU A 100 2.32 -23.02 0.93
CA LEU A 100 1.52 -22.45 -0.15
C LEU A 100 0.53 -21.38 0.34
N LEU A 101 0.07 -21.47 1.60
CA LEU A 101 -0.79 -20.45 2.21
C LEU A 101 -0.04 -19.12 2.36
N GLN A 102 1.27 -19.16 2.65
CA GLN A 102 2.09 -17.96 2.75
C GLN A 102 2.21 -17.27 1.38
N TYR A 103 2.49 -18.03 0.32
CA TYR A 103 2.53 -17.49 -1.04
C TYR A 103 1.17 -16.96 -1.51
N ALA A 104 0.08 -17.68 -1.23
CA ALA A 104 -1.26 -17.18 -1.52
C ALA A 104 -1.53 -15.84 -0.81
N GLY A 105 -1.16 -15.74 0.48
CA GLY A 105 -1.28 -14.50 1.24
C GLY A 105 -0.49 -13.35 0.63
N ILE A 106 0.76 -13.59 0.22
CA ILE A 106 1.62 -12.60 -0.43
C ILE A 106 1.03 -12.16 -1.78
N ILE A 107 0.55 -13.10 -2.60
CA ILE A 107 -0.06 -12.78 -3.92
C ILE A 107 -1.28 -11.86 -3.75
N LEU A 108 -2.12 -12.11 -2.73
CA LEU A 108 -3.25 -11.25 -2.41
C LEU A 108 -2.80 -9.83 -2.02
N ILE A 109 -1.73 -9.70 -1.21
CA ILE A 109 -1.16 -8.39 -0.84
C ILE A 109 -0.64 -7.67 -2.10
N LEU A 110 0.10 -8.37 -2.96
CA LEU A 110 0.63 -7.80 -4.20
C LEU A 110 -0.48 -7.35 -5.15
N ALA A 111 -1.55 -8.15 -5.30
CA ALA A 111 -2.71 -7.77 -6.10
C ALA A 111 -3.37 -6.49 -5.58
N TYR A 112 -3.52 -6.34 -4.27
CA TYR A 112 -4.04 -5.12 -3.67
C TYR A 112 -3.11 -3.91 -3.89
N LEU A 113 -1.78 -4.09 -3.78
CA LEU A 113 -0.81 -3.04 -4.03
C LEU A 113 -0.76 -2.61 -5.50
N LEU A 114 -0.96 -3.54 -6.44
CA LEU A 114 -1.09 -3.23 -7.86
C LEU A 114 -2.30 -2.36 -8.13
N GLU A 115 -3.46 -2.70 -7.57
CA GLU A 115 -4.67 -1.87 -7.72
C GLU A 115 -4.46 -0.49 -7.08
N PHE A 116 -3.84 -0.44 -5.90
CA PHE A 116 -3.49 0.82 -5.26
C PHE A 116 -2.58 1.68 -6.15
N ALA A 117 -1.58 1.08 -6.80
CA ALA A 117 -0.71 1.78 -7.73
C ALA A 117 -1.49 2.36 -8.92
N MET A 118 -2.48 1.64 -9.45
CA MET A 118 -3.34 2.12 -10.54
C MET A 118 -4.21 3.30 -10.11
N GLU A 119 -4.82 3.24 -8.92
CA GLU A 119 -5.62 4.35 -8.39
C GLU A 119 -4.76 5.59 -8.10
N VAL A 120 -3.55 5.38 -7.58
CA VAL A 120 -2.56 6.46 -7.38
C VAL A 120 -2.12 7.06 -8.72
N MET A 121 -1.94 6.25 -9.77
CA MET A 121 -1.62 6.75 -11.10
C MET A 121 -2.75 7.63 -11.66
N ARG A 122 -4.02 7.22 -11.48
CA ARG A 122 -5.19 8.05 -11.83
C ARG A 122 -5.19 9.37 -11.06
N LEU A 123 -4.86 9.33 -9.77
CA LEU A 123 -4.72 10.53 -8.95
C LEU A 123 -3.61 11.46 -9.47
N GLY A 124 -2.46 10.90 -9.85
CA GLY A 124 -1.36 11.64 -10.46
C GLY A 124 -1.73 12.28 -11.80
N ASN A 125 -2.56 11.62 -12.61
CA ASN A 125 -3.15 12.21 -13.82
C ASN A 125 -4.09 13.36 -13.48
N HIS A 126 -4.96 13.19 -12.50
CA HIS A 126 -5.96 14.18 -12.10
C HIS A 126 -5.34 15.50 -11.60
N PHE A 127 -4.25 15.41 -10.84
CA PHE A 127 -3.53 16.58 -10.30
C PHE A 127 -2.33 17.03 -11.15
N TYR A 128 -2.08 16.38 -12.29
CA TYR A 128 -0.91 16.63 -13.15
C TYR A 128 0.45 16.57 -12.41
N ARG A 129 0.57 15.66 -11.43
CA ARG A 129 1.79 15.50 -10.61
C ARG A 129 2.63 14.33 -11.12
N LYS A 130 3.84 14.63 -11.62
CA LYS A 130 4.75 13.63 -12.18
C LYS A 130 5.28 12.69 -11.10
N GLU A 131 5.51 13.20 -9.89
CA GLU A 131 6.08 12.46 -8.77
C GLU A 131 5.16 11.30 -8.36
N ILE A 132 3.84 11.53 -8.35
CA ILE A 132 2.83 10.51 -8.03
C ILE A 132 2.80 9.42 -9.10
N LYS A 133 2.92 9.79 -10.39
CA LYS A 133 2.96 8.82 -11.49
C LYS A 133 4.22 7.96 -11.42
N ILE A 134 5.37 8.59 -11.17
CA ILE A 134 6.65 7.88 -11.00
C ILE A 134 6.54 6.90 -9.83
N ALA A 135 5.98 7.33 -8.70
CA ALA A 135 5.75 6.44 -7.56
C ALA A 135 4.87 5.23 -7.95
N SER A 136 3.74 5.44 -8.65
CA SER A 136 2.92 4.31 -9.10
C SER A 136 3.68 3.33 -10.02
N TYR A 137 4.52 3.82 -10.93
CA TYR A 137 5.33 2.95 -11.78
C TYR A 137 6.36 2.16 -10.98
N ILE A 138 7.01 2.79 -10.00
CA ILE A 138 7.96 2.10 -9.11
C ILE A 138 7.23 1.03 -8.29
N MET A 139 6.01 1.28 -7.83
CA MET A 139 5.23 0.29 -7.08
C MET A 139 4.85 -0.94 -7.93
N VAL A 140 4.48 -0.73 -9.19
CA VAL A 140 4.24 -1.83 -10.14
C VAL A 140 5.54 -2.60 -10.42
N ALA A 141 6.65 -1.89 -10.64
CA ALA A 141 7.95 -2.50 -10.84
C ALA A 141 8.40 -3.29 -9.60
N ALA A 142 8.13 -2.79 -8.39
CA ALA A 142 8.41 -3.49 -7.14
C ALA A 142 7.69 -4.83 -7.08
N ALA A 143 6.40 -4.89 -7.46
CA ALA A 143 5.66 -6.14 -7.50
C ALA A 143 6.28 -7.18 -8.44
N LEU A 144 6.79 -6.76 -9.60
CA LEU A 144 7.53 -7.64 -10.52
C LEU A 144 8.88 -8.08 -9.94
N VAL A 145 9.61 -7.14 -9.34
CA VAL A 145 10.90 -7.40 -8.70
C VAL A 145 10.78 -8.38 -7.55
N PHE A 146 9.68 -8.36 -6.80
CA PHE A 146 9.41 -9.34 -5.75
C PHE A 146 9.45 -10.77 -6.29
N VAL A 147 8.83 -11.00 -7.46
CA VAL A 147 8.76 -12.33 -8.09
C VAL A 147 10.12 -12.81 -8.58
N ILE A 148 10.98 -11.89 -9.04
CA ILE A 148 12.24 -12.23 -9.72
C ILE A 148 13.44 -12.22 -8.76
N LEU A 149 13.53 -11.20 -7.91
CA LEU A 149 14.70 -10.88 -7.08
C LEU A 149 14.46 -11.03 -5.57
N GLY A 150 13.21 -11.25 -5.15
CA GLY A 150 12.87 -11.54 -3.75
C GLY A 150 12.55 -10.32 -2.89
N VAL A 151 12.62 -10.51 -1.57
CA VAL A 151 12.02 -9.63 -0.55
C VAL A 151 12.78 -8.31 -0.40
N ILE A 152 14.11 -8.36 -0.26
CA ILE A 152 14.92 -7.15 -0.03
C ILE A 152 14.81 -6.13 -1.19
N PRO A 153 15.01 -6.51 -2.48
CA PRO A 153 14.87 -5.56 -3.59
C PRO A 153 13.45 -4.99 -3.73
N TYR A 154 12.42 -5.82 -3.47
CA TYR A 154 11.03 -5.37 -3.42
C TYR A 154 10.81 -4.31 -2.33
N ALA A 155 11.24 -4.61 -1.10
CA ALA A 155 11.11 -3.71 0.04
C ALA A 155 11.80 -2.36 -0.23
N PHE A 156 12.97 -2.38 -0.85
CA PHE A 156 13.70 -1.16 -1.21
C PHE A 156 12.94 -0.30 -2.21
N LEU A 157 12.47 -0.88 -3.32
CA LEU A 157 11.69 -0.15 -4.33
C LEU A 157 10.36 0.36 -3.76
N LEU A 158 9.68 -0.46 -2.96
CA LEU A 158 8.43 -0.07 -2.32
C LEU A 158 8.64 1.09 -1.33
N THR A 159 9.77 1.12 -0.62
CA THR A 159 10.15 2.22 0.27
C THR A 159 10.36 3.51 -0.51
N ILE A 160 11.12 3.48 -1.62
CA ILE A 160 11.31 4.63 -2.51
C ILE A 160 9.97 5.14 -3.04
N SER A 161 9.14 4.22 -3.53
CA SER A 161 7.80 4.54 -4.02
C SER A 161 6.94 5.20 -2.95
N ALA A 162 6.91 4.66 -1.74
CA ALA A 162 6.11 5.20 -0.64
C ALA A 162 6.61 6.60 -0.23
N ALA A 163 7.92 6.80 -0.16
CA ALA A 163 8.50 8.12 0.14
C ALA A 163 8.16 9.17 -0.93
N LEU A 164 8.32 8.84 -2.21
CA LEU A 164 7.94 9.73 -3.32
C LEU A 164 6.45 10.04 -3.31
N LEU A 165 5.61 9.03 -3.08
CA LEU A 165 4.18 9.20 -3.01
C LEU A 165 3.78 10.10 -1.84
N TYR A 166 4.41 9.93 -0.67
CA TYR A 166 4.19 10.77 0.51
C TYR A 166 4.47 12.26 0.21
N LEU A 167 5.60 12.55 -0.46
CA LEU A 167 5.94 13.90 -0.90
C LEU A 167 4.91 14.42 -1.93
N GLY A 168 4.52 13.59 -2.89
CA GLY A 168 3.50 13.94 -3.88
C GLY A 168 2.15 14.32 -3.26
N ILE A 169 1.68 13.55 -2.27
CA ILE A 169 0.43 13.84 -1.55
C ILE A 169 0.56 15.11 -0.68
N ASN A 170 1.69 15.36 -0.04
CA ASN A 170 1.92 16.61 0.68
C ASN A 170 1.82 17.83 -0.24
N ASN A 171 2.35 17.73 -1.46
CA ASN A 171 2.24 18.81 -2.45
C ASN A 171 0.80 19.05 -2.90
N ILE A 172 -0.03 18.00 -2.98
CA ILE A 172 -1.47 18.14 -3.22
C ILE A 172 -2.14 18.87 -2.05
N LEU A 173 -1.90 18.43 -0.81
CA LEU A 173 -2.47 19.04 0.39
C LEU A 173 -2.13 20.53 0.47
N TYR A 174 -0.87 20.89 0.29
CA TYR A 174 -0.43 22.29 0.29
C TYR A 174 -1.10 23.14 -0.79
N TYR A 175 -1.30 22.57 -1.98
CA TYR A 175 -2.04 23.24 -3.04
C TYR A 175 -3.51 23.47 -2.67
N LEU A 176 -4.16 22.49 -2.05
CA LEU A 176 -5.56 22.59 -1.61
C LEU A 176 -5.73 23.64 -0.51
N ASP A 177 -4.85 23.66 0.49
CA ASP A 177 -4.89 24.65 1.58
C ASP A 177 -4.77 26.08 1.04
N ARG A 178 -3.88 26.31 0.06
CA ARG A 178 -3.74 27.60 -0.62
C ARG A 178 -5.00 28.02 -1.41
N GLN A 179 -5.79 27.07 -1.91
CA GLN A 179 -7.03 27.39 -2.61
C GLN A 179 -8.19 27.69 -1.66
N ILE A 180 -8.19 27.11 -0.46
CA ILE A 180 -9.19 27.38 0.57
C ILE A 180 -9.03 28.80 1.12
N ILE A 181 -7.79 29.25 1.37
CA ILE A 181 -7.50 30.60 1.89
C ILE A 181 -7.89 31.71 0.90
N LYS A 182 -7.97 31.41 -0.40
CA LYS A 182 -8.34 32.38 -1.45
C LYS A 182 -9.84 32.55 -1.65
N LYS A 183 -10.68 31.80 -0.93
CA LYS A 183 -12.15 31.89 -0.97
C LYS A 183 -12.67 32.51 0.31
#